data_AF-A0A934U610-F1
#
_entry.id   AF-A0A934U610-F1
#
_cell.length_a   1.000
_cell.length_b   1.000
_cell.length_c   1.000
_cell.angle_alpha   90.00
_cell.angle_beta   90.00
_cell.angle_gamma   90.00
#
_symmetry.space_group_name_H-M   'P 1'
#
loop_
_entity.id
_entity.type
_entity.pdbx_description
1 polymer ?
#
loop_
_entity_poly.entity_id
_entity_poly.type
_entity_poly.pdbx_seq_one_letter_code
_entity_poly.pdbx_strand_id
1 'polypeptide(L)'
;MLRNLVASRGFVSILGTVVVAAVAAAGAFVLLEPTKARIDYCAIMPDSIGLYVGNDVTLRGVPVGTVSDIRSEGTLVRVDFRIDADHPLRDTVTATTVSDTIVADRRLAVNDSAGNAWNPSECVTQTATPKSITQTLDSLAGLADQLDGGNDPAARNTISAAVSAFDRSVSGTGPKMNDIITQLAAALRSPDAAIGRIGSLIDTLASLSQSVADGWGDLRTMLTGLSPLLQLVNQVWDQVVVVVDSIVVILPWLNDITTKYGGPILQLLDKTVPFLDLVAANVGTLEQLIDMIPAVETAFRTVIDPQTGLAMVSYAPPRVALDEQLSVQVCAATNAVAPGSCHSAETAFTATDLAALVFGPSGGVR
;
A
#
# COMPACT_ATOMS: atom_id res chain seq x y z
N MET A 1 50.57 -67.27 13.43
CA MET A 1 50.80 -66.46 14.65
C MET A 1 49.87 -65.24 14.78
N LEU A 2 49.40 -64.60 13.69
CA LEU A 2 48.49 -63.45 13.79
C LEU A 2 47.11 -63.75 14.42
N ARG A 3 46.57 -64.96 14.25
CA ARG A 3 45.21 -65.32 14.73
C ARG A 3 45.06 -65.34 16.26
N ASN A 4 46.16 -65.59 16.99
CA ASN A 4 46.15 -65.64 18.46
C ASN A 4 46.39 -64.27 19.11
N LEU A 5 46.92 -63.31 18.35
CA LEU A 5 47.09 -61.91 18.78
C LEU A 5 45.73 -61.18 18.73
N VAL A 6 44.94 -61.44 17.69
CA VAL A 6 43.58 -60.89 17.51
C VAL A 6 42.57 -61.46 18.51
N ALA A 7 42.80 -62.67 19.03
CA ALA A 7 41.93 -63.33 20.01
C ALA A 7 42.26 -63.02 21.48
N SER A 8 43.28 -62.19 21.75
CA SER A 8 43.61 -61.82 23.12
C SER A 8 42.57 -60.84 23.68
N ARG A 9 42.12 -61.07 24.92
CA ARG A 9 41.15 -60.18 25.61
C ARG A 9 41.62 -58.72 25.64
N GLY A 10 42.94 -58.51 25.66
CA GLY A 10 43.55 -57.18 25.58
C GLY A 10 43.37 -56.51 24.23
N PHE A 11 43.54 -57.23 23.11
CA PHE A 11 43.33 -56.68 21.77
C PHE A 11 41.86 -56.32 21.52
N VAL A 12 40.94 -57.17 21.95
CA VAL A 12 39.49 -56.91 21.84
C VAL A 12 39.07 -55.70 22.69
N SER A 13 39.64 -55.55 23.89
CA SER A 13 39.41 -54.37 24.73
C SER A 13 39.91 -53.08 24.07
N ILE A 14 41.14 -53.10 23.54
CA ILE A 14 41.74 -51.92 22.89
C ILE A 14 40.94 -51.53 21.65
N LEU A 15 40.57 -52.51 20.81
CA LEU A 15 39.76 -52.25 19.62
C LEU A 15 38.39 -51.67 19.99
N GLY A 16 37.74 -52.21 21.03
CA GLY A 16 36.48 -51.70 21.54
C GLY A 16 36.59 -50.25 22.04
N THR A 17 37.63 -49.92 22.81
CA THR A 17 37.85 -48.56 23.28
C THR A 17 38.12 -47.59 22.13
N VAL A 18 38.90 -48.00 21.12
CA VAL A 18 39.18 -47.18 19.93
C VAL A 18 37.91 -46.92 19.12
N VAL A 19 37.06 -47.93 18.93
CA VAL A 19 35.78 -47.76 18.22
C VAL A 19 34.84 -46.83 18.99
N VAL A 20 34.72 -46.99 20.30
CA VAL A 20 33.90 -46.10 21.13
C VAL A 20 34.43 -44.67 21.10
N ALA A 21 35.75 -44.48 21.19
CA ALA A 21 36.37 -43.16 21.08
C ALA A 21 36.16 -42.53 19.69
N ALA A 22 36.24 -43.32 18.62
CA ALA A 22 36.00 -42.85 17.26
C ALA A 22 34.52 -42.46 17.04
N VAL A 23 33.57 -43.24 17.57
CA VAL A 23 32.14 -42.91 17.53
C VAL A 23 31.84 -41.67 18.38
N ALA A 24 32.45 -41.54 19.56
CA ALA A 24 32.32 -40.36 20.39
C ALA A 24 32.93 -39.11 19.72
N ALA A 25 34.08 -39.25 19.05
CA ALA A 25 34.71 -38.17 18.30
C ALA A 25 33.90 -37.78 17.06
N ALA A 26 33.31 -38.75 16.34
CA ALA A 26 32.43 -38.47 15.21
C ALA A 26 31.11 -37.83 15.65
N GLY A 27 30.51 -38.32 16.75
CA GLY A 27 29.33 -37.71 17.37
C GLY A 27 29.62 -36.29 17.86
N ALA A 28 30.78 -36.08 18.49
CA ALA A 28 31.26 -34.76 18.85
C ALA A 28 31.44 -33.88 17.62
N PHE A 29 32.05 -34.36 16.53
CA PHE A 29 32.25 -33.58 15.31
C PHE A 29 30.95 -33.15 14.63
N VAL A 30 29.91 -34.00 14.66
CA VAL A 30 28.58 -33.66 14.13
C VAL A 30 27.83 -32.69 15.04
N LEU A 31 27.98 -32.81 16.36
CA LEU A 31 27.40 -31.85 17.31
C LEU A 31 28.18 -30.52 17.39
N LEU A 32 29.48 -30.55 17.11
CA LEU A 32 30.41 -29.44 17.11
C LEU A 32 30.80 -29.09 15.67
N GLU A 33 29.83 -29.04 14.76
CA GLU A 33 30.05 -28.35 13.50
C GLU A 33 30.71 -27.00 13.84
N PRO A 34 31.90 -26.69 13.27
CA PRO A 34 32.56 -25.43 13.57
C PRO A 34 31.54 -24.36 13.22
N THR A 35 31.07 -23.64 14.24
CA THR A 35 30.06 -22.60 14.09
C THR A 35 30.61 -21.64 13.07
N LYS A 36 30.14 -21.75 11.82
CA LYS A 36 30.45 -20.77 10.78
C LYS A 36 30.10 -19.43 11.39
N ALA A 37 31.03 -18.47 11.31
CA ALA A 37 30.74 -17.13 11.78
C ALA A 37 29.43 -16.70 11.13
N ARG A 38 28.45 -16.32 11.95
CA ARG A 38 27.15 -15.81 11.49
C ARG A 38 27.09 -14.32 11.78
N ILE A 39 26.34 -13.60 10.97
CA ILE A 39 26.03 -12.19 11.18
C ILE A 39 24.52 -12.09 11.46
N ASP A 40 24.17 -11.44 12.55
CA ASP A 40 22.79 -11.14 12.92
C ASP A 40 22.29 -9.90 12.16
N TYR A 41 21.09 -10.00 11.59
CA TYR A 41 20.38 -8.91 10.94
C TYR A 41 18.92 -8.91 11.41
N CYS A 42 18.22 -7.83 11.10
CA CYS A 42 16.78 -7.72 11.33
C CYS A 42 16.05 -7.19 10.10
N ALA A 43 14.77 -7.54 9.96
CA ALA A 43 13.86 -7.01 8.96
C ALA A 43 12.54 -6.60 9.63
N ILE A 44 12.01 -5.44 9.26
CA ILE A 44 10.72 -4.96 9.72
C ILE A 44 9.68 -5.30 8.67
N MET A 45 8.90 -6.35 8.91
CA MET A 45 7.92 -6.92 7.98
C MET A 45 6.51 -6.39 8.26
N PRO A 46 5.60 -6.33 7.26
CA PRO A 46 4.20 -5.99 7.48
C PRO A 46 3.45 -7.04 8.33
N ASP A 47 3.80 -8.31 8.16
CA ASP A 47 3.28 -9.45 8.92
C ASP A 47 4.27 -10.63 8.85
N SER A 48 4.05 -11.67 9.66
CA SER A 48 4.84 -12.91 9.69
C SER A 48 4.05 -14.16 9.31
N ILE A 49 2.99 -14.02 8.51
CA ILE A 49 2.10 -15.15 8.19
C ILE A 49 2.91 -16.28 7.55
N GLY A 50 2.94 -17.46 8.17
CA GLY A 50 3.64 -18.64 7.67
C GLY A 50 5.18 -18.60 7.79
N LEU A 51 5.75 -17.60 8.47
CA LEU A 51 7.17 -17.54 8.81
C LEU A 51 7.36 -17.98 10.27
N TYR A 52 8.30 -18.89 10.53
CA TYR A 52 8.61 -19.36 11.88
C TYR A 52 10.10 -19.27 12.20
N VAL A 53 10.42 -19.32 13.50
CA VAL A 53 11.80 -19.45 13.97
C VAL A 53 12.38 -20.78 13.49
N GLY A 54 13.58 -20.73 12.92
CA GLY A 54 14.24 -21.88 12.29
C GLY A 54 14.00 -21.99 10.79
N ASN A 55 13.08 -21.21 10.21
CA ASN A 55 12.89 -21.20 8.75
C ASN A 55 14.12 -20.66 8.04
N ASP A 56 14.36 -21.15 6.82
CA ASP A 56 15.52 -20.77 6.03
C ASP A 56 15.49 -19.29 5.65
N VAL A 57 16.68 -18.69 5.63
CA VAL A 57 16.93 -17.40 4.98
C VAL A 57 17.75 -17.64 3.72
N THR A 58 17.25 -17.13 2.61
CA THR A 58 17.91 -17.27 1.32
C THR A 58 18.38 -15.93 0.78
N LEU A 59 19.60 -15.87 0.26
CA LEU A 59 20.13 -14.73 -0.47
C LEU A 59 20.11 -15.05 -1.96
N ARG A 60 19.35 -14.30 -2.76
CA ARG A 60 19.18 -14.55 -4.21
C ARG A 60 18.76 -15.99 -4.53
N GLY A 61 17.96 -16.60 -3.64
CA GLY A 61 17.46 -17.97 -3.77
C GLY A 61 18.38 -19.07 -3.19
N VAL A 62 19.59 -18.74 -2.72
CA VAL A 62 20.50 -19.69 -2.09
C VAL A 62 20.32 -19.66 -0.57
N PRO A 63 20.09 -20.78 0.13
CA PRO A 63 20.04 -20.83 1.59
C PRO A 63 21.39 -20.42 2.19
N VAL A 64 21.38 -19.38 3.02
CA VAL A 64 22.58 -18.82 3.66
C VAL A 64 22.38 -18.63 5.17
N GLY A 65 21.20 -18.92 5.70
CA GLY A 65 20.86 -18.52 7.06
C GLY A 65 19.56 -19.10 7.56
N THR A 66 19.17 -18.67 8.77
CA THR A 66 17.94 -19.09 9.45
C THR A 66 17.33 -17.93 10.23
N VAL A 67 16.01 -17.93 10.36
CA VAL A 67 15.27 -16.99 11.20
C VAL A 67 15.52 -17.34 12.66
N SER A 68 15.94 -16.36 13.46
CA SER A 68 16.30 -16.56 14.86
C SER A 68 15.23 -16.10 15.84
N ASP A 69 14.48 -15.04 15.53
CA ASP A 69 13.39 -14.56 16.37
C ASP A 69 12.32 -13.83 15.55
N ILE A 70 11.08 -13.82 16.05
CA ILE A 70 9.96 -13.10 15.45
C ILE A 70 9.16 -12.44 16.57
N ARG A 71 9.05 -11.12 16.55
CA ARG A 71 8.30 -10.35 17.54
C ARG A 71 7.41 -9.30 16.90
N SER A 72 6.21 -9.14 17.46
CA SER A 72 5.29 -8.08 17.04
C SER A 72 5.77 -6.73 17.57
N GLU A 73 5.82 -5.72 16.70
CA GLU A 73 6.13 -4.33 17.03
C GLU A 73 4.96 -3.46 16.53
N GLY A 74 3.89 -3.40 17.33
CA GLY A 74 2.66 -2.69 16.96
C GLY A 74 1.95 -3.36 15.78
N THR A 75 1.82 -2.62 14.68
CA THR A 75 1.22 -3.10 13.41
C THR A 75 2.23 -3.77 12.48
N LEU A 76 3.49 -3.85 12.87
CA LEU A 76 4.59 -4.46 12.12
C LEU A 76 5.15 -5.65 12.89
N VAL A 77 5.98 -6.45 12.23
CA VAL A 77 6.65 -7.59 12.83
C VAL A 77 8.14 -7.46 12.59
N ARG A 78 8.93 -7.44 13.66
CA ARG A 78 10.38 -7.52 13.56
C ARG A 78 10.79 -8.99 13.50
N VAL A 79 11.53 -9.33 12.45
CA VAL A 79 12.11 -10.65 12.21
C VAL A 79 13.61 -10.52 12.35
N ASP A 80 14.21 -11.18 13.33
CA ASP A 80 15.66 -11.31 13.40
C ASP A 80 16.10 -12.60 12.72
N PHE A 81 17.20 -12.53 11.99
CA PHE A 81 17.74 -13.66 11.26
C PHE A 81 19.26 -13.63 11.22
N ARG A 82 19.85 -14.82 11.06
CA ARG A 82 21.30 -15.02 11.00
C ARG A 82 21.69 -15.56 9.65
N ILE A 83 22.69 -14.96 9.01
CA ILE A 83 23.28 -15.47 7.76
C ILE A 83 24.75 -15.82 7.94
N ASP A 84 25.29 -16.71 7.10
CA ASP A 84 26.71 -17.03 7.07
C ASP A 84 27.57 -15.79 6.72
N ALA A 85 28.67 -15.59 7.45
CA ALA A 85 29.55 -14.43 7.29
C ALA A 85 30.37 -14.41 5.99
N ASP A 86 30.35 -15.51 5.21
CA ASP A 86 30.88 -15.56 3.85
C ASP A 86 29.98 -14.84 2.84
N HIS A 87 28.71 -14.59 3.19
CA HIS A 87 27.73 -13.89 2.36
C HIS A 87 27.11 -12.68 3.10
N PRO A 88 27.90 -11.68 3.52
CA PRO A 88 27.36 -10.49 4.16
C PRO A 88 26.45 -9.72 3.20
N LEU A 89 25.36 -9.15 3.73
CA LEU A 89 24.46 -8.29 2.96
C LEU A 89 25.17 -7.02 2.52
N ARG A 90 24.73 -6.44 1.40
CA ARG A 90 25.38 -5.27 0.78
C ARG A 90 24.38 -4.23 0.30
N ASP A 91 24.80 -2.97 0.42
CA ASP A 91 24.18 -1.79 -0.20
C ASP A 91 22.65 -1.74 -0.06
N THR A 92 21.86 -2.03 -1.10
CA THR A 92 20.40 -1.97 -1.04
C THR A 92 19.81 -3.34 -0.73
N VAL A 93 19.32 -3.53 0.49
CA VAL A 93 18.76 -4.80 0.95
C VAL A 93 17.23 -4.77 0.94
N THR A 94 16.63 -5.85 0.44
CA THR A 94 15.18 -6.10 0.50
C THR A 94 14.91 -7.46 1.15
N ALA A 95 13.77 -7.61 1.82
CA ALA A 95 13.36 -8.88 2.41
C ALA A 95 11.91 -9.21 2.07
N THR A 96 11.63 -10.45 1.67
CA THR A 96 10.29 -10.88 1.25
C THR A 96 10.01 -12.29 1.75
N THR A 97 8.80 -12.55 2.25
CA THR A 97 8.41 -13.92 2.61
C THR A 97 7.96 -14.69 1.37
N VAL A 98 8.61 -15.81 1.08
CA VAL A 98 8.31 -16.64 -0.10
C VAL A 98 7.82 -18.01 0.37
N SER A 99 6.68 -18.44 -0.18
CA SER A 99 6.16 -19.80 -0.01
C SER A 99 6.64 -20.69 -1.15
N ASP A 100 7.27 -21.82 -0.82
CA ASP A 100 7.53 -22.88 -1.80
C ASP A 100 6.37 -23.91 -1.83
N THR A 101 5.43 -23.85 -0.88
CA THR A 101 4.31 -24.80 -0.76
C THR A 101 2.97 -24.09 -0.61
N ILE A 102 1.87 -24.81 -0.89
CA ILE A 102 0.50 -24.33 -0.63
C ILE A 102 0.22 -24.26 0.89
N VAL A 103 0.97 -25.02 1.69
CA VAL A 103 0.87 -25.02 3.15
C VAL A 103 1.67 -23.83 3.70
N ALA A 104 1.28 -23.34 4.88
CA ALA A 104 1.89 -22.17 5.53
C ALA A 104 3.31 -22.46 6.03
N ASP A 105 4.25 -22.67 5.11
CA ASP A 105 5.68 -22.73 5.38
C ASP A 105 6.38 -21.77 4.41
N ARG A 106 6.90 -20.67 4.95
CA ARG A 106 7.53 -19.57 4.20
C ARG A 106 8.97 -19.40 4.64
N ARG A 107 9.85 -19.15 3.69
CA ARG A 107 11.23 -18.72 3.96
C ARG A 107 11.37 -17.21 3.83
N LEU A 108 12.39 -16.67 4.46
CA LEU A 108 12.76 -15.26 4.29
C LEU A 108 13.72 -15.14 3.10
N ALA A 109 13.23 -14.59 1.98
CA ALA A 109 14.07 -14.29 0.84
C ALA A 109 14.63 -12.88 0.98
N VAL A 110 15.95 -12.79 1.18
CA VAL A 110 16.69 -11.53 1.22
C VAL A 110 17.37 -11.33 -0.12
N ASN A 111 17.40 -10.10 -0.60
CA ASN A 111 18.10 -9.72 -1.81
C ASN A 111 18.90 -8.44 -1.56
N ASP A 112 20.01 -8.28 -2.27
CA ASP A 112 20.96 -7.20 -2.08
C ASP A 112 21.52 -6.70 -3.43
N SER A 113 22.08 -5.50 -3.45
CA SER A 113 22.82 -4.96 -4.59
C SER A 113 24.33 -5.08 -4.38
N ALA A 114 25.09 -4.90 -5.47
CA ALA A 114 26.55 -4.83 -5.36
C ALA A 114 26.97 -3.52 -4.67
N GLY A 115 27.89 -3.61 -3.70
CA GLY A 115 28.42 -2.43 -3.03
C GLY A 115 29.06 -2.74 -1.69
N ASN A 116 29.04 -1.73 -0.82
CA ASN A 116 29.58 -1.80 0.54
C ASN A 116 28.77 -2.76 1.41
N ALA A 117 29.38 -3.29 2.46
CA ALA A 117 28.67 -4.13 3.43
C ALA A 117 27.54 -3.34 4.09
N TRP A 118 26.37 -3.94 4.16
CA TRP A 118 25.23 -3.43 4.92
C TRP A 118 25.55 -3.39 6.40
N ASN A 119 25.08 -2.38 7.10
CA ASN A 119 25.26 -2.26 8.54
C ASN A 119 24.37 -3.28 9.29
N PRO A 120 24.94 -4.26 10.01
CA PRO A 120 24.14 -5.26 10.72
C PRO A 120 23.24 -4.70 11.83
N SER A 121 23.54 -3.49 12.35
CA SER A 121 22.69 -2.85 13.35
C SER A 121 21.43 -2.19 12.76
N GLU A 122 21.33 -2.09 11.43
CA GLU A 122 20.20 -1.48 10.74
C GLU A 122 19.24 -2.55 10.21
N CYS A 123 17.97 -2.44 10.60
CA CYS A 123 16.95 -3.36 10.11
C CYS A 123 16.54 -3.02 8.67
N VAL A 124 16.37 -4.07 7.86
CA VAL A 124 15.81 -3.96 6.51
C VAL A 124 14.38 -3.46 6.59
N THR A 125 14.11 -2.33 5.94
CA THR A 125 12.77 -1.69 5.90
C THR A 125 12.06 -1.86 4.57
N GLN A 126 12.79 -2.16 3.49
CA GLN A 126 12.22 -2.52 2.20
C GLN A 126 11.74 -3.97 2.23
N THR A 127 10.57 -4.17 2.81
CA THR A 127 10.01 -5.50 3.06
C THR A 127 8.65 -5.69 2.42
N ALA A 128 8.34 -6.94 2.08
CA ALA A 128 7.05 -7.30 1.54
C ALA A 128 6.60 -8.68 2.00
N THR A 129 5.32 -8.81 2.33
CA THR A 129 4.65 -10.12 2.45
C THR A 129 3.63 -10.23 1.33
N PRO A 130 3.81 -11.17 0.38
CA PRO A 130 2.80 -11.44 -0.64
C PRO A 130 1.46 -11.77 0.00
N LYS A 131 0.38 -11.26 -0.60
CA LYS A 131 -0.99 -11.51 -0.12
C LYS A 131 -1.29 -13.01 -0.09
N SER A 132 -2.01 -13.44 0.93
CA SER A 132 -2.40 -14.85 1.07
C SER A 132 -3.54 -15.21 0.12
N ILE A 133 -3.69 -16.50 -0.21
CA ILE A 133 -4.82 -17.00 -1.00
C ILE A 133 -6.14 -16.61 -0.34
N THR A 134 -6.22 -16.67 1.00
CA THR A 134 -7.41 -16.24 1.74
C THR A 134 -7.74 -14.78 1.47
N GLN A 135 -6.77 -13.87 1.51
CA GLN A 135 -7.00 -12.45 1.20
C GLN A 135 -7.46 -12.23 -0.25
N THR A 136 -6.95 -13.02 -1.21
CA THR A 136 -7.42 -12.98 -2.59
C THR A 136 -8.86 -13.48 -2.71
N LEU A 137 -9.18 -14.59 -2.06
CA LEU A 137 -10.55 -15.15 -2.04
C LEU A 137 -11.53 -14.21 -1.33
N ASP A 138 -11.12 -13.58 -0.23
CA ASP A 138 -11.92 -12.59 0.50
C ASP A 138 -12.18 -11.36 -0.37
N SER A 139 -11.20 -10.92 -1.15
CA SER A 139 -11.36 -9.81 -2.11
C SER A 139 -12.32 -10.18 -3.24
N LEU A 140 -12.25 -11.42 -3.75
CA LEU A 140 -13.19 -11.94 -4.75
C LEU A 140 -14.60 -12.09 -4.18
N ALA A 141 -14.74 -12.56 -2.94
CA ALA A 141 -16.01 -12.66 -2.24
C ALA A 141 -16.60 -11.27 -1.99
N GLY A 142 -15.78 -10.28 -1.59
CA GLY A 142 -16.20 -8.89 -1.43
C GLY A 142 -16.66 -8.26 -2.75
N LEU A 143 -15.98 -8.56 -3.86
CA LEU A 143 -16.42 -8.15 -5.19
C LEU A 143 -17.75 -8.82 -5.57
N ALA A 144 -17.90 -10.11 -5.32
CA ALA A 144 -19.15 -10.83 -5.59
C ALA A 144 -20.31 -10.27 -4.76
N ASP A 145 -20.08 -9.95 -3.48
CA ASP A 145 -21.06 -9.30 -2.61
C ASP A 145 -21.46 -7.92 -3.13
N GLN A 146 -20.50 -7.10 -3.56
CA GLN A 146 -20.78 -5.80 -4.18
C GLN A 146 -21.59 -5.93 -5.48
N LEU A 147 -21.29 -6.94 -6.31
CA LEU A 147 -22.04 -7.20 -7.53
C LEU A 147 -23.47 -7.70 -7.26
N ASP A 148 -23.70 -8.35 -6.13
CA ASP A 148 -25.04 -8.71 -5.65
C ASP A 148 -25.68 -7.62 -4.79
N GLY A 149 -25.24 -6.36 -4.90
CA GLY A 149 -25.87 -5.20 -4.25
C GLY A 149 -25.30 -4.84 -2.87
N GLY A 150 -24.27 -5.54 -2.40
CA GLY A 150 -23.56 -5.26 -1.16
C GLY A 150 -24.47 -5.21 0.07
N ASN A 151 -24.43 -4.08 0.79
CA ASN A 151 -25.28 -3.84 1.97
C ASN A 151 -26.64 -3.22 1.67
N ASP A 152 -26.95 -2.89 0.42
CA ASP A 152 -28.24 -2.29 0.05
C ASP A 152 -29.29 -3.39 -0.19
N PRO A 153 -30.30 -3.54 0.70
CA PRO A 153 -31.34 -4.56 0.52
C PRO A 153 -32.16 -4.39 -0.75
N ALA A 154 -32.21 -3.18 -1.34
CA ALA A 154 -32.93 -2.89 -2.57
C ALA A 154 -32.15 -3.31 -3.83
N ALA A 155 -30.82 -3.32 -3.76
CA ALA A 155 -29.95 -3.75 -4.85
C ALA A 155 -29.63 -5.26 -4.79
N ARG A 156 -29.88 -5.90 -3.64
CA ARG A 156 -29.75 -7.35 -3.49
C ARG A 156 -30.68 -8.11 -4.43
N ASN A 157 -30.17 -9.18 -5.03
CA ASN A 157 -30.87 -9.99 -6.03
C ASN A 157 -31.11 -9.31 -7.38
N THR A 158 -30.46 -8.19 -7.70
CA THR A 158 -30.60 -7.54 -9.03
C THR A 158 -30.18 -8.46 -10.16
N ILE A 159 -29.10 -9.23 -9.98
CA ILE A 159 -28.65 -10.26 -10.93
C ILE A 159 -29.70 -11.39 -11.03
N SER A 160 -30.20 -11.87 -9.89
CA SER A 160 -31.24 -12.92 -9.85
C SER A 160 -32.55 -12.45 -10.49
N ALA A 161 -32.92 -11.17 -10.32
CA ALA A 161 -34.09 -10.56 -10.93
C ALA A 161 -33.91 -10.41 -12.45
N ALA A 162 -32.71 -10.06 -12.92
CA ALA A 162 -32.39 -10.02 -14.34
C ALA A 162 -32.47 -11.41 -15.00
N VAL A 163 -31.90 -12.44 -14.35
CA VAL A 163 -31.99 -13.83 -14.81
C VAL A 163 -33.45 -14.32 -14.81
N SER A 164 -34.21 -14.01 -13.77
CA SER A 164 -35.64 -14.36 -13.66
C SER A 164 -36.51 -13.61 -14.67
N ALA A 165 -36.14 -12.39 -15.06
CA ALA A 165 -36.81 -11.65 -16.13
C ALA A 165 -36.53 -12.28 -17.50
N PHE A 166 -35.30 -12.73 -17.74
CA PHE A 166 -34.93 -13.45 -18.96
C PHE A 166 -35.64 -14.80 -19.08
N ASP A 167 -35.66 -15.59 -18.00
CA ASP A 167 -36.37 -16.87 -17.97
C ASP A 167 -37.86 -16.70 -18.28
N ARG A 168 -38.53 -15.71 -17.67
CA ARG A 168 -39.93 -15.39 -17.98
C ARG A 168 -40.14 -15.01 -19.44
N SER A 169 -39.25 -14.21 -20.02
CA SER A 169 -39.32 -13.77 -21.41
C SER A 169 -39.18 -14.93 -22.41
N VAL A 170 -38.43 -15.97 -22.06
CA VAL A 170 -38.18 -17.14 -22.92
C VAL A 170 -39.12 -18.31 -22.58
N SER A 171 -39.67 -18.38 -21.37
CA SER A 171 -40.55 -19.47 -20.93
C SER A 171 -41.80 -19.56 -21.83
N GLY A 172 -42.16 -20.79 -22.23
CA GLY A 172 -43.33 -21.04 -23.08
C GLY A 172 -43.15 -20.76 -24.58
N THR A 173 -41.99 -20.29 -25.03
CA THR A 173 -41.70 -20.16 -26.48
C THR A 173 -41.29 -21.47 -27.15
N GLY A 174 -40.82 -22.47 -26.38
CA GLY A 174 -40.38 -23.78 -26.88
C GLY A 174 -41.44 -24.56 -27.68
N PRO A 175 -42.68 -24.72 -27.17
CA PRO A 175 -43.77 -25.36 -27.92
C PRO A 175 -44.11 -24.64 -29.22
N LYS A 176 -44.11 -23.29 -29.22
CA LYS A 176 -44.36 -22.48 -30.43
C LYS A 176 -43.27 -22.69 -31.48
N MET A 177 -41.99 -22.75 -31.08
CA MET A 177 -40.88 -23.05 -32.00
C MET A 177 -40.96 -24.48 -32.54
N ASN A 178 -41.32 -25.46 -31.70
CA ASN A 178 -41.49 -26.84 -32.12
C ASN A 178 -42.63 -26.99 -33.15
N ASP A 179 -43.74 -26.28 -32.95
CA ASP A 179 -44.86 -26.23 -33.91
C ASP A 179 -44.42 -25.65 -35.25
N ILE A 180 -43.64 -24.56 -35.25
CA ILE A 180 -43.12 -23.97 -36.49
C ILE A 180 -42.21 -24.95 -37.24
N ILE A 181 -41.29 -25.61 -36.54
CA ILE A 181 -40.39 -26.61 -37.15
C ILE A 181 -41.20 -27.77 -37.72
N THR A 182 -42.22 -28.23 -37.00
CA THR A 182 -43.06 -29.36 -37.41
C THR A 182 -43.95 -28.98 -38.60
N GLN A 183 -44.53 -27.78 -38.62
CA GLN A 183 -45.31 -27.26 -39.72
C GLN A 183 -44.44 -27.02 -40.97
N LEU A 184 -43.23 -26.51 -40.81
CA LEU A 184 -42.27 -26.34 -41.91
C LEU A 184 -41.83 -27.69 -42.47
N ALA A 185 -41.53 -28.66 -41.60
CA ALA A 185 -41.20 -30.02 -42.00
C ALA A 185 -42.37 -30.73 -42.70
N ALA A 186 -43.61 -30.47 -42.27
CA ALA A 186 -44.81 -30.98 -42.94
C ALA A 186 -45.04 -30.31 -44.30
N ALA A 187 -44.81 -28.99 -44.41
CA ALA A 187 -44.92 -28.25 -45.65
C ALA A 187 -43.88 -28.70 -46.70
N LEU A 188 -42.63 -28.91 -46.28
CA LEU A 188 -41.56 -29.40 -47.16
C LEU A 188 -41.77 -30.84 -47.65
N ARG A 189 -42.60 -31.64 -46.95
CA ARG A 189 -42.96 -33.01 -47.35
C ARG A 189 -44.19 -33.07 -48.28
N SER A 190 -44.89 -31.96 -48.55
CA SER A 190 -46.15 -31.92 -49.29
C SER A 190 -46.19 -30.76 -50.31
N PRO A 191 -45.75 -30.97 -51.56
CA PRO A 191 -45.70 -29.90 -52.57
C PRO A 191 -47.08 -29.40 -53.07
N ASP A 192 -48.15 -30.20 -52.98
CA ASP A 192 -49.38 -29.99 -53.77
C ASP A 192 -50.54 -29.24 -53.08
N ALA A 193 -50.32 -28.58 -51.95
CA ALA A 193 -51.39 -27.84 -51.27
C ALA A 193 -50.89 -26.47 -50.81
N ALA A 194 -50.65 -25.61 -51.79
CA ALA A 194 -49.93 -24.36 -51.63
C ALA A 194 -50.80 -23.13 -51.35
N ILE A 195 -52.13 -23.19 -51.30
CA ILE A 195 -52.95 -21.95 -51.18
C ILE A 195 -53.66 -21.82 -49.82
N GLY A 196 -54.12 -22.91 -49.19
CA GLY A 196 -54.70 -22.87 -47.84
C GLY A 196 -53.67 -22.73 -46.71
N ARG A 197 -52.43 -23.18 -46.93
CA ARG A 197 -51.35 -23.17 -45.91
C ARG A 197 -50.56 -21.88 -45.85
N ILE A 198 -50.61 -21.04 -46.89
CA ILE A 198 -49.98 -19.71 -46.85
C ILE A 198 -50.72 -18.80 -45.87
N GLY A 199 -52.06 -18.90 -45.79
CA GLY A 199 -52.86 -18.17 -44.80
C GLY A 199 -52.46 -18.52 -43.37
N SER A 200 -52.35 -19.82 -43.04
CA SER A 200 -51.93 -20.24 -41.70
C SER A 200 -50.49 -19.87 -41.37
N LEU A 201 -49.58 -19.89 -42.35
CA LEU A 201 -48.20 -19.41 -42.17
C LEU A 201 -48.16 -17.91 -41.91
N ILE A 202 -48.97 -17.11 -42.61
CA ILE A 202 -49.09 -15.66 -42.39
C ILE A 202 -49.69 -15.38 -41.01
N ASP A 203 -50.75 -16.09 -40.61
CA ASP A 203 -51.37 -15.93 -39.29
C ASP A 203 -50.41 -16.32 -38.16
N THR A 204 -49.63 -17.38 -38.35
CA THR A 204 -48.61 -17.82 -37.38
C THR A 204 -47.46 -16.83 -37.30
N LEU A 205 -47.02 -16.28 -38.44
CA LEU A 205 -45.98 -15.25 -38.50
C LEU A 205 -46.48 -13.95 -37.86
N ALA A 206 -47.74 -13.59 -38.07
CA ALA A 206 -48.39 -12.44 -37.44
C ALA A 206 -48.49 -12.62 -35.92
N SER A 207 -48.90 -13.79 -35.44
CA SER A 207 -48.93 -14.14 -34.01
C SER A 207 -47.53 -14.11 -33.37
N LEU A 208 -46.51 -14.58 -34.09
CA LEU A 208 -45.12 -14.52 -33.64
C LEU A 208 -44.64 -13.07 -33.58
N SER A 209 -44.91 -12.28 -34.61
CA SER A 209 -44.57 -10.85 -34.66
C SER A 209 -45.26 -10.09 -33.53
N GLN A 210 -46.51 -10.44 -33.21
CA GLN A 210 -47.24 -9.90 -32.07
C GLN A 210 -46.61 -10.32 -30.73
N SER A 211 -46.27 -11.60 -30.56
CA SER A 211 -45.60 -12.09 -29.34
C SER A 211 -44.22 -11.45 -29.14
N VAL A 212 -43.47 -11.21 -30.22
CA VAL A 212 -42.19 -10.49 -30.18
C VAL A 212 -42.40 -9.02 -29.86
N ALA A 213 -43.44 -8.39 -30.43
CA ALA A 213 -43.80 -7.00 -30.12
C ALA A 213 -44.23 -6.84 -28.65
N ASP A 214 -44.98 -7.80 -28.10
CA ASP A 214 -45.41 -7.82 -26.70
C ASP A 214 -44.21 -8.04 -25.75
N GLY A 215 -43.27 -8.91 -26.12
CA GLY A 215 -42.01 -9.15 -25.37
C GLY A 215 -40.95 -8.05 -25.55
N TRP A 216 -41.15 -7.11 -26.47
CA TRP A 216 -40.17 -6.05 -26.77
C TRP A 216 -39.99 -5.07 -25.60
N GLY A 217 -41.03 -4.86 -24.80
CA GLY A 217 -40.96 -4.05 -23.58
C GLY A 217 -40.05 -4.65 -22.52
N ASP A 218 -40.12 -5.98 -22.33
CA ASP A 218 -39.28 -6.70 -21.37
C ASP A 218 -37.83 -6.78 -21.84
N LEU A 219 -37.61 -7.05 -23.13
CA LEU A 219 -36.27 -7.03 -23.71
C LEU A 219 -35.63 -5.63 -23.62
N ARG A 220 -36.40 -4.58 -23.91
CA ARG A 220 -35.96 -3.19 -23.73
C ARG A 220 -35.58 -2.94 -22.28
N THR A 221 -36.37 -3.40 -21.32
CA THR A 221 -36.12 -3.22 -19.88
C THR A 221 -34.83 -3.94 -19.45
N MET A 222 -34.60 -5.17 -19.94
CA MET A 222 -33.34 -5.90 -19.74
C MET A 222 -32.15 -5.17 -20.36
N LEU A 223 -32.26 -4.73 -21.61
CA LEU A 223 -31.19 -4.00 -22.31
C LEU A 223 -30.88 -2.66 -21.63
N THR A 224 -31.89 -1.95 -21.12
CA THR A 224 -31.69 -0.72 -20.34
C THR A 224 -31.15 -1.00 -18.94
N GLY A 225 -31.52 -2.14 -18.32
CA GLY A 225 -31.00 -2.59 -17.03
C GLY A 225 -29.56 -3.11 -17.09
N LEU A 226 -29.04 -3.40 -18.29
CA LEU A 226 -27.64 -3.71 -18.54
C LEU A 226 -26.75 -2.45 -18.65
N SER A 227 -27.36 -1.28 -18.87
CA SER A 227 -26.64 0.00 -19.00
C SER A 227 -25.81 0.36 -17.74
N PRO A 228 -26.33 0.21 -16.51
CA PRO A 228 -25.53 0.38 -15.29
C PRO A 228 -24.32 -0.55 -15.20
N LEU A 229 -24.45 -1.82 -15.66
CA LEU A 229 -23.35 -2.78 -15.68
C LEU A 229 -22.28 -2.39 -16.72
N LEU A 230 -22.69 -1.96 -17.91
CA LEU A 230 -21.78 -1.47 -18.95
C LEU A 230 -21.08 -0.17 -18.52
N GLN A 231 -21.78 0.72 -17.81
CA GLN A 231 -21.19 1.92 -17.23
C GLN A 231 -20.17 1.56 -16.15
N LEU A 232 -20.46 0.60 -15.27
CA LEU A 232 -19.52 0.12 -14.25
C LEU A 232 -18.25 -0.47 -14.89
N VAL A 233 -18.40 -1.29 -15.94
CA VAL A 233 -17.26 -1.84 -16.69
C VAL A 233 -16.42 -0.72 -17.29
N ASN A 234 -17.04 0.27 -17.95
CA ASN A 234 -16.31 1.41 -18.50
C ASN A 234 -15.63 2.25 -17.42
N GLN A 235 -16.28 2.45 -16.27
CA GLN A 235 -15.73 3.23 -15.16
C GLN A 235 -14.48 2.56 -14.56
N VAL A 236 -14.51 1.23 -14.42
CA VAL A 236 -13.35 0.43 -14.01
C VAL A 236 -12.24 0.51 -15.05
N TRP A 237 -12.58 0.40 -16.34
CA TRP A 237 -11.60 0.50 -17.43
C TRP A 237 -10.95 1.88 -17.51
N ASP A 238 -11.70 2.96 -17.32
CA ASP A 238 -11.16 4.33 -17.26
C ASP A 238 -10.17 4.48 -16.10
N GLN A 239 -10.50 3.93 -14.93
CA GLN A 239 -9.59 3.96 -13.77
C GLN A 239 -8.32 3.14 -14.01
N VAL A 240 -8.42 1.99 -14.66
CA VAL A 240 -7.26 1.18 -15.06
C VAL A 240 -6.39 1.93 -16.07
N VAL A 241 -7.00 2.57 -17.07
CA VAL A 241 -6.27 3.36 -18.08
C VAL A 241 -5.55 4.55 -17.41
N VAL A 242 -6.19 5.26 -16.48
CA VAL A 242 -5.55 6.36 -15.74
C VAL A 242 -4.36 5.87 -14.93
N VAL A 243 -4.46 4.72 -14.27
CA VAL A 243 -3.33 4.14 -13.51
C VAL A 243 -2.19 3.73 -14.44
N VAL A 244 -2.49 3.08 -15.57
CA VAL A 244 -1.49 2.67 -16.54
C VAL A 244 -0.82 3.88 -17.20
N ASP A 245 -1.58 4.89 -17.59
CA ASP A 245 -1.06 6.13 -18.19
C ASP A 245 -0.22 6.92 -17.18
N SER A 246 -0.66 6.98 -15.92
CA SER A 246 0.14 7.54 -14.82
C SER A 246 1.47 6.81 -14.66
N ILE A 247 1.48 5.48 -14.75
CA ILE A 247 2.72 4.69 -14.69
C ILE A 247 3.62 4.98 -15.91
N VAL A 248 3.06 5.12 -17.12
CA VAL A 248 3.81 5.44 -18.34
C VAL A 248 4.40 6.85 -18.30
N VAL A 249 3.77 7.81 -17.63
CA VAL A 249 4.27 9.18 -17.45
C VAL A 249 5.27 9.28 -16.30
N ILE A 250 5.03 8.57 -15.19
CA ILE A 250 5.86 8.63 -13.99
C ILE A 250 7.18 7.88 -14.18
N LEU A 251 7.18 6.74 -14.89
CA LEU A 251 8.38 5.92 -15.08
C LEU A 251 9.53 6.66 -15.77
N PRO A 252 9.32 7.39 -16.89
CA PRO A 252 10.36 8.21 -17.50
C PRO A 252 10.81 9.36 -16.60
N TRP A 253 9.91 9.97 -15.84
CA TRP A 253 10.24 11.08 -14.94
C TRP A 253 11.08 10.61 -13.74
N LEU A 254 10.74 9.46 -13.16
CA LEU A 254 11.56 8.79 -12.16
C LEU A 254 12.93 8.42 -12.73
N ASN A 255 12.97 7.87 -13.94
CA ASN A 255 14.23 7.56 -14.61
C ASN A 255 15.09 8.81 -14.88
N ASP A 256 14.48 9.93 -15.30
CA ASP A 256 15.17 11.20 -15.58
C ASP A 256 15.63 11.89 -14.29
N ILE A 257 14.82 11.86 -13.22
CA ILE A 257 15.19 12.38 -11.89
C ILE A 257 16.39 11.61 -11.33
N THR A 258 16.32 10.28 -11.39
CA THR A 258 17.36 9.42 -10.83
C THR A 258 18.67 9.59 -11.59
N THR A 259 18.63 9.66 -12.92
CA THR A 259 19.84 9.78 -13.76
C THR A 259 20.41 11.21 -13.83
N LYS A 260 19.58 12.24 -13.74
CA LYS A 260 19.98 13.63 -13.97
C LYS A 260 20.15 14.45 -12.68
N TYR A 261 19.36 14.15 -11.65
CA TYR A 261 19.34 14.89 -10.39
C TYR A 261 19.80 14.07 -9.18
N GLY A 262 19.99 12.75 -9.33
CA GLY A 262 20.45 11.87 -8.24
C GLY A 262 21.75 12.35 -7.59
N GLY A 263 22.76 12.72 -8.38
CA GLY A 263 24.03 13.25 -7.85
C GLY A 263 23.88 14.57 -7.07
N PRO A 264 23.27 15.62 -7.68
CA PRO A 264 23.06 16.91 -7.01
C PRO A 264 22.13 16.89 -5.79
N ILE A 265 21.06 16.08 -5.81
CA ILE A 265 20.11 15.95 -4.69
C ILE A 265 20.79 15.32 -3.49
N LEU A 266 21.57 14.26 -3.69
CA LEU A 266 22.33 13.61 -2.61
C LEU A 266 23.36 14.58 -1.98
N GLN A 267 24.01 15.41 -2.79
CA GLN A 267 24.92 16.44 -2.28
C GLN A 267 24.22 17.56 -1.52
N LEU A 268 22.97 17.89 -1.87
CA LEU A 268 22.19 18.90 -1.14
C LEU A 268 21.67 18.34 0.19
N LEU A 269 21.22 17.07 0.22
CA LEU A 269 20.82 16.38 1.45
C LEU A 269 22.00 16.26 2.43
N ASP A 270 23.20 15.92 1.96
CA ASP A 270 24.41 15.88 2.80
C ASP A 270 24.72 17.22 3.49
N LYS A 271 24.28 18.34 2.91
CA LYS A 271 24.47 19.68 3.49
C LYS A 271 23.35 20.16 4.38
N THR A 272 22.17 19.53 4.35
CA THR A 272 21.00 19.90 5.16
C THR A 272 20.76 18.98 6.34
N VAL A 273 21.31 17.75 6.35
CA VAL A 273 21.28 16.82 7.50
C VAL A 273 21.74 17.47 8.83
N PRO A 274 22.81 18.29 8.89
CA PRO A 274 23.23 18.91 10.15
C PRO A 274 22.21 19.93 10.72
N PHE A 275 21.37 20.51 9.85
CA PHE A 275 20.33 21.44 10.26
C PHE A 275 19.09 20.72 10.79
N LEU A 276 18.79 19.53 10.24
CA LEU A 276 17.72 18.66 10.71
C LEU A 276 18.05 18.00 12.05
N ASP A 277 19.32 17.64 12.29
CA ASP A 277 19.79 17.15 13.59
C ASP A 277 19.65 18.22 14.70
N LEU A 278 19.83 19.50 14.37
CA LEU A 278 19.64 20.60 15.31
C LEU A 278 18.17 20.79 15.73
N VAL A 279 17.25 20.52 14.80
CA VAL A 279 15.80 20.55 15.05
C VAL A 279 15.34 19.31 15.80
N ALA A 280 15.87 18.13 15.46
CA ALA A 280 15.57 16.86 16.13
C ALA A 280 16.13 16.79 17.56
N ALA A 281 17.29 17.41 17.83
CA ALA A 281 17.92 17.42 19.16
C ALA A 281 17.13 18.22 20.22
N ASN A 282 16.11 19.00 19.84
CA ASN A 282 15.34 19.85 20.76
C ASN A 282 13.86 19.43 20.91
N VAL A 283 13.45 18.29 20.34
CA VAL A 283 12.09 17.71 20.50
C VAL A 283 12.22 16.37 21.24
N GLY A 284 12.20 16.43 22.56
CA GLY A 284 12.63 15.31 23.41
C GLY A 284 11.59 14.22 23.67
N THR A 285 10.30 14.44 23.39
CA THR A 285 9.23 13.48 23.73
C THR A 285 8.05 13.57 22.76
N LEU A 286 7.37 12.44 22.53
CA LEU A 286 6.13 12.36 21.73
C LEU A 286 5.02 13.26 22.32
N GLU A 287 5.02 13.45 23.63
CA GLU A 287 4.09 14.33 24.36
C GLU A 287 4.33 15.81 24.00
N GLN A 288 5.59 16.26 23.94
CA GLN A 288 5.93 17.60 23.43
C GLN A 288 5.57 17.79 21.94
N LEU A 289 5.63 16.72 21.15
CA LEU A 289 5.29 16.75 19.74
C LEU A 289 3.77 16.87 19.54
N ILE A 290 2.99 16.21 20.40
CA ILE A 290 1.52 16.30 20.45
C ILE A 290 1.09 17.68 20.97
N ASP A 291 1.75 18.22 21.99
CA ASP A 291 1.48 19.56 22.52
C ASP A 291 1.85 20.68 21.54
N MET A 292 2.69 20.39 20.54
CA MET A 292 2.99 21.31 19.43
C MET A 292 1.92 21.32 18.34
N ILE A 293 1.07 20.29 18.23
CA ILE A 293 0.05 20.19 17.17
C ILE A 293 -0.88 21.42 17.15
N PRO A 294 -1.44 21.89 18.29
CA PRO A 294 -2.32 23.06 18.29
C PRO A 294 -1.60 24.35 17.87
N ALA A 295 -0.32 24.50 18.25
CA ALA A 295 0.49 25.67 17.89
C ALA A 295 0.84 25.67 16.40
N VAL A 296 1.19 24.51 15.84
CA VAL A 296 1.46 24.33 14.40
C VAL A 296 0.19 24.52 13.58
N GLU A 297 -0.96 24.02 14.03
CA GLU A 297 -2.26 24.27 13.39
C GLU A 297 -2.59 25.76 13.36
N THR A 298 -2.42 26.45 14.50
CA THR A 298 -2.68 27.88 14.60
C THR A 298 -1.73 28.68 13.71
N ALA A 299 -0.44 28.30 13.68
CA ALA A 299 0.57 28.88 12.79
C ALA A 299 0.22 28.66 11.31
N PHE A 300 -0.20 27.45 10.92
CA PHE A 300 -0.61 27.15 9.55
C PHE A 300 -1.84 27.98 9.11
N ARG A 301 -2.82 28.15 10.00
CA ARG A 301 -4.02 28.96 9.74
C ARG A 301 -3.74 30.47 9.69
N THR A 302 -2.67 30.93 10.34
CA THR A 302 -2.28 32.35 10.36
C THR A 302 -1.30 32.71 9.25
N VAL A 303 -0.52 31.73 8.78
CA VAL A 303 0.47 31.91 7.71
C VAL A 303 -0.13 31.58 6.35
N ILE A 304 -1.15 30.74 6.20
CA ILE A 304 -1.73 30.43 4.89
C ILE A 304 -3.17 30.91 4.83
N ASP A 305 -3.48 31.78 3.87
CA ASP A 305 -4.84 32.22 3.60
C ASP A 305 -5.67 31.04 3.06
N PRO A 306 -6.71 30.58 3.77
CA PRO A 306 -7.48 29.40 3.40
C PRO A 306 -8.25 29.56 2.08
N GLN A 307 -8.40 30.78 1.54
CA GLN A 307 -9.07 31.00 0.26
C GLN A 307 -8.12 30.96 -0.95
N THR A 308 -6.85 31.36 -0.75
CA THR A 308 -5.89 31.53 -1.86
C THR A 308 -4.72 30.55 -1.81
N GLY A 309 -4.48 29.90 -0.65
CA GLY A 309 -3.39 28.95 -0.45
C GLY A 309 -1.99 29.59 -0.44
N LEU A 310 -1.91 30.93 -0.43
CA LEU A 310 -0.66 31.68 -0.44
C LEU A 310 -0.23 32.03 0.98
N ALA A 311 1.09 32.04 1.22
CA ALA A 311 1.66 32.36 2.52
C ALA A 311 1.58 33.88 2.81
N MET A 312 0.86 34.27 3.86
CA MET A 312 0.88 35.59 4.47
C MET A 312 2.10 35.73 5.40
N VAL A 313 2.97 36.70 5.09
CA VAL A 313 4.03 37.13 6.00
C VAL A 313 3.45 38.19 6.93
N SER A 314 3.13 37.80 8.17
CA SER A 314 2.75 38.74 9.23
C SER A 314 4.01 39.30 9.90
N TYR A 315 4.33 40.57 9.65
CA TYR A 315 5.41 41.29 10.31
C TYR A 315 4.88 41.96 11.58
N ALA A 316 5.27 41.45 12.75
CA ALA A 316 4.99 42.07 14.04
C ALA A 316 6.23 42.86 14.52
N PRO A 317 6.17 44.20 14.57
CA PRO A 317 7.31 45.00 14.95
C PRO A 317 7.64 44.87 16.44
N PRO A 318 8.94 44.98 16.81
CA PRO A 318 9.39 44.86 18.19
C PRO A 318 8.86 46.02 19.05
N ARG A 319 8.36 45.68 20.24
CA ARG A 319 7.83 46.64 21.23
C ARG A 319 8.93 47.01 22.21
N VAL A 320 9.04 48.30 22.54
CA VAL A 320 10.01 48.79 23.54
C VAL A 320 9.25 49.33 24.75
N ALA A 321 9.68 48.93 25.94
CA ALA A 321 9.21 49.51 27.19
C ALA A 321 9.87 50.89 27.39
N LEU A 322 9.04 51.94 27.41
CA LEU A 322 9.49 53.30 27.69
C LEU A 322 9.10 53.70 29.11
N ASP A 323 9.93 54.55 29.72
CA ASP A 323 9.62 55.21 30.99
C ASP A 323 8.37 56.09 30.85
N GLU A 324 7.60 56.22 31.93
CA GLU A 324 6.25 56.81 31.91
C GLU A 324 6.26 58.26 31.39
N GLN A 325 7.26 59.07 31.74
CA GLN A 325 7.36 60.46 31.25
C GLN A 325 7.72 60.54 29.76
N LEU A 326 8.61 59.66 29.31
CA LEU A 326 9.03 59.58 27.90
C LEU A 326 7.90 59.06 27.02
N SER A 327 7.07 58.17 27.56
CA SER A 327 5.98 57.55 26.81
C SER A 327 4.92 58.54 26.33
N VAL A 328 4.57 59.54 27.16
CA VAL A 328 3.58 60.56 26.82
C VAL A 328 4.10 61.48 25.71
N GLN A 329 5.37 61.89 25.78
CA GLN A 329 5.98 62.74 24.76
C GLN A 329 6.13 62.03 23.42
N VAL A 330 6.59 60.77 23.45
CA VAL A 330 6.77 59.95 22.26
C VAL A 330 5.41 59.67 21.61
N CYS A 331 4.39 59.29 22.37
CA CYS A 331 3.05 59.00 21.85
C CYS A 331 2.37 60.25 21.24
N ALA A 332 2.58 61.43 21.85
CA ALA A 332 2.12 62.70 21.29
C ALA A 332 2.82 63.04 19.97
N ALA A 333 4.14 62.83 19.88
CA ALA A 333 4.91 63.06 18.66
C ALA A 333 4.51 62.08 17.53
N THR A 334 4.28 60.80 17.84
CA THR A 334 3.84 59.80 16.85
C THR A 334 2.44 60.11 16.31
N ASN A 335 1.49 60.50 17.17
CA ASN A 335 0.14 60.87 16.75
C ASN A 335 0.09 62.18 15.93
N ALA A 336 1.08 63.06 16.09
CA ALA A 336 1.21 64.26 15.25
C ALA A 336 1.61 63.93 13.80
N VAL A 337 2.35 62.83 13.59
CA VAL A 337 2.79 62.37 12.26
C VAL A 337 1.77 61.41 11.64
N ALA A 338 1.16 60.53 12.43
CA ALA A 338 0.14 59.59 12.00
C ALA A 338 -1.01 59.53 13.03
N PRO A 339 -2.14 60.23 12.81
CA PRO A 339 -3.23 60.31 13.78
C PRO A 339 -3.82 58.93 14.12
N GLY A 340 -3.88 58.60 15.41
CA GLY A 340 -4.47 57.35 15.91
C GLY A 340 -3.50 56.16 15.99
N SER A 341 -2.23 56.35 15.67
CA SER A 341 -1.19 55.31 15.72
C SER A 341 -0.70 54.97 17.13
N CYS A 342 -0.97 55.81 18.13
CA CYS A 342 -0.60 55.56 19.52
C CYS A 342 -1.75 55.88 20.48
N HIS A 343 -2.03 55.01 21.47
CA HIS A 343 -3.07 55.21 22.47
C HIS A 343 -2.42 55.13 23.87
N SER A 344 -2.50 56.19 24.67
CA SER A 344 -1.97 56.20 26.02
C SER A 344 -2.88 55.41 26.96
N ALA A 345 -2.41 54.30 27.52
CA ALA A 345 -3.10 53.60 28.61
C ALA A 345 -2.50 54.05 29.95
N GLU A 346 -3.36 54.31 30.95
CA GLU A 346 -3.04 54.82 32.30
C GLU A 346 -2.26 53.84 33.21
N THR A 347 -1.57 52.84 32.64
CA THR A 347 -0.75 51.90 33.41
C THR A 347 0.58 51.72 32.70
N ALA A 348 1.65 52.03 33.43
CA ALA A 348 3.05 51.99 33.02
C ALA A 348 3.38 50.84 32.04
N PHE A 349 4.21 51.17 31.05
CA PHE A 349 4.66 50.34 29.91
C PHE A 349 3.73 50.35 28.68
N THR A 350 3.66 51.50 28.01
CA THR A 350 3.14 51.59 26.64
C THR A 350 4.15 51.00 25.67
N ALA A 351 3.77 49.87 25.08
CA ALA A 351 4.48 49.21 24.01
C ALA A 351 4.24 49.94 22.69
N THR A 352 5.06 50.97 22.38
CA THR A 352 4.97 51.69 21.10
C THR A 352 5.74 50.93 20.02
N ASP A 353 5.17 50.86 18.82
CA ASP A 353 5.76 50.24 17.63
C ASP A 353 7.02 51.00 17.17
N LEU A 354 8.19 50.36 17.28
CA LEU A 354 9.48 50.92 16.88
C LEU A 354 9.53 51.28 15.39
N ALA A 355 8.85 50.52 14.52
CA ALA A 355 8.86 50.76 13.09
C ALA A 355 8.07 52.04 12.75
N ALA A 356 6.92 52.25 13.40
CA ALA A 356 6.16 53.50 13.28
C ALA A 356 6.96 54.71 13.80
N LEU A 357 7.78 54.52 14.83
CA LEU A 357 8.62 55.58 15.40
C LEU A 357 9.80 55.98 14.50
N VAL A 358 10.44 54.99 13.87
CA VAL A 358 11.65 55.18 13.05
C VAL A 358 11.30 55.57 11.61
N PHE A 359 10.24 54.98 11.04
CA PHE A 359 9.86 55.17 9.63
C PHE A 359 8.63 56.06 9.43
N GLY A 360 7.92 56.46 10.49
CA GLY A 360 6.83 57.43 10.43
C GLY A 360 7.18 58.76 9.72
N PRO A 361 8.38 59.34 9.92
CA PRO A 361 8.76 60.58 9.23
C PRO A 361 9.04 60.39 7.73
N SER A 362 9.27 59.16 7.26
CA SER A 362 9.65 58.86 5.87
C SER A 362 8.50 58.31 5.01
N GLY A 363 7.28 58.25 5.53
CA GLY A 363 6.06 58.02 4.72
C GLY A 363 5.94 56.64 4.08
N GLY A 364 6.62 55.62 4.61
CA GLY A 364 6.71 54.30 3.99
C GLY A 364 6.15 53.17 4.84
N VAL A 365 4.83 53.09 5.00
CA VAL A 365 4.16 51.81 5.30
C VAL A 365 2.82 51.78 4.54
N ARG A 366 2.78 51.01 3.44
CA ARG A 366 1.56 50.46 2.83
C ARG A 366 1.74 48.97 2.74
#